data_AF-A0A544UTT3-F1
#
_entry.id   AF-A0A544UTT3-F1
#
_cell.length_a   1.000
_cell.length_b   1.000
_cell.length_c   1.000
_cell.angle_alpha   90.00
_cell.angle_beta   90.00
_cell.angle_gamma   90.00
#
_symmetry.space_group_name_H-M   'P 1'
#
loop_
_entity.id
_entity.type
_entity.pdbx_description
1 polymer ?
#
loop_
_entity_poly.entity_id
_entity_poly.type
_entity_poly.pdbx_seq_one_letter_code
_entity_poly.pdbx_strand_id
1 'polypeptide(L)'
;MIPTFNSKNERPWLTENHKRRSDRAIRIGKETIDRLIKKGIPVTFANVAQWSKEIDTEGKGIHQNTIRSNEELYEYYKQYSETFKQKENSKVNKPQNNLDLDIDFRKLKPDRNLDILHRKYMKLSKQEIVQRLILAEQYISENENKWVTAHFESFK
;
A
#
# COMPACT_ATOMS: atom_id res chain seq x y z
N MET A 1 -6.52 52.08 6.20
CA MET A 1 -5.20 51.43 6.09
C MET A 1 -5.16 50.30 7.10
N ILE A 2 -5.04 49.04 6.65
CA ILE A 2 -4.95 47.87 7.53
C ILE A 2 -3.48 47.70 7.90
N PRO A 3 -3.09 47.65 9.18
CA PRO A 3 -1.70 47.44 9.55
C PRO A 3 -1.33 45.98 9.25
N THR A 4 -0.42 45.77 8.31
CA THR A 4 0.21 44.49 8.03
C THR A 4 1.20 44.17 9.15
N PHE A 5 0.86 43.25 10.04
CA PHE A 5 1.80 42.72 11.02
C PHE A 5 2.90 41.96 10.29
N ASN A 6 4.10 42.55 10.28
CA ASN A 6 5.29 42.00 9.68
C ASN A 6 5.66 40.68 10.40
N SER A 7 5.40 39.53 9.78
CA SER A 7 5.44 38.21 10.40
C SER A 7 6.83 37.57 10.52
N LYS A 8 7.91 38.35 10.42
CA LYS A 8 9.29 37.84 10.51
C LYS A 8 9.97 38.31 11.79
N ASN A 9 9.41 37.94 12.94
CA ASN A 9 10.21 37.87 14.15
C ASN A 9 10.98 36.55 14.11
N GLU A 10 12.13 36.54 13.45
CA GLU A 10 13.13 35.48 13.60
C GLU A 10 13.51 35.46 15.08
N ARG A 11 13.12 34.38 15.78
CA ARG A 11 13.41 34.18 17.21
C ARG A 11 14.53 33.15 17.31
N PRO A 12 15.81 33.55 17.40
CA PRO A 12 16.93 32.61 17.35
C PRO A 12 16.88 31.56 18.46
N TRP A 13 16.40 31.96 19.65
CA TRP A 13 16.21 31.07 20.80
C TRP A 13 15.18 29.95 20.53
N LEU A 14 14.18 30.20 19.68
CA LEU A 14 13.16 29.22 19.32
C LEU A 14 13.75 28.19 18.35
N THR A 15 14.46 28.65 17.33
CA THR A 15 15.15 27.80 16.34
C THR A 15 16.19 26.90 17.03
N GLU A 16 16.99 27.46 17.94
CA GLU A 16 17.98 26.70 18.71
C GLU A 16 17.31 25.64 19.60
N ASN A 17 16.21 25.97 20.26
CA ASN A 17 15.46 25.00 21.07
C ASN A 17 14.84 23.88 20.22
N HIS A 18 14.30 24.20 19.04
CA HIS A 18 13.80 23.19 18.10
C HIS A 18 14.92 22.28 17.62
N LYS A 19 16.10 22.84 17.30
CA LYS A 19 17.27 22.07 16.88
C LYS A 19 17.73 21.13 17.99
N ARG A 20 17.91 21.62 19.21
CA ARG A 20 18.29 20.78 20.37
C ARG A 20 17.32 19.62 20.61
N ARG A 21 16.01 19.87 20.51
CA ARG A 21 14.98 18.83 20.67
C ARG A 21 15.03 17.81 19.52
N SER A 22 15.29 18.29 18.30
CA SER A 22 15.47 17.45 17.11
C SER A 22 16.69 16.53 17.27
N ASP A 23 17.85 17.10 17.57
CA ASP A 23 19.12 16.36 17.71
C ASP A 23 19.04 15.31 18.82
N ARG A 24 18.41 15.66 19.94
CA ARG A 24 18.10 14.74 21.04
C ARG A 24 17.23 13.57 20.57
N ALA A 25 16.17 13.86 19.82
CA ALA A 25 15.26 12.83 19.31
C ALA A 25 15.96 11.90 18.31
N ILE A 26 16.78 12.43 17.41
CA ILE A 26 17.57 11.65 16.45
C ILE A 26 18.51 10.70 17.18
N ARG A 27 19.29 11.21 18.15
CA ARG A 27 20.25 10.42 18.91
C ARG A 27 19.57 9.26 19.64
N ILE A 28 18.52 9.56 20.43
CA ILE A 28 17.79 8.54 21.19
C ILE A 28 17.11 7.56 20.24
N GLY A 29 16.50 8.06 19.16
CA GLY A 29 15.79 7.23 18.20
C GLY A 29 16.70 6.23 17.48
N LYS A 30 17.85 6.68 16.99
CA LYS A 30 18.86 5.80 16.36
C LYS A 30 19.35 4.73 17.35
N GLU A 31 19.75 5.14 18.55
CA GLU A 31 20.22 4.19 19.57
C GLU A 31 19.13 3.18 19.97
N THR A 32 17.87 3.61 20.05
CA THR A 32 16.74 2.72 20.33
C THR A 32 16.55 1.70 19.21
N ILE A 33 16.61 2.15 17.95
CA ILE A 33 16.49 1.27 16.79
C ILE A 33 17.62 0.24 16.79
N ASP A 34 18.87 0.65 17.03
CA ASP A 34 20.01 -0.26 17.13
C ASP A 34 19.82 -1.32 18.24
N ARG A 35 19.33 -0.90 19.41
CA ARG A 35 19.03 -1.85 20.51
C ARG A 35 17.91 -2.82 20.14
N LEU A 36 16.87 -2.36 19.43
CA LEU A 36 15.78 -3.23 18.96
C LEU A 36 16.29 -4.27 17.97
N ILE A 37 17.13 -3.86 17.01
CA ILE A 37 17.77 -4.75 16.04
C ILE A 37 18.61 -5.80 16.77
N LYS A 38 19.46 -5.37 17.71
CA LYS A 38 20.33 -6.28 18.47
C LYS A 38 19.53 -7.30 19.30
N LYS A 39 18.35 -6.93 19.79
CA LYS A 39 17.44 -7.82 20.54
C LYS A 39 16.53 -8.67 19.65
N GLY A 40 16.54 -8.46 18.33
CA GLY A 40 15.62 -9.13 17.40
C GLY A 40 14.15 -8.71 17.58
N ILE A 41 13.90 -7.54 18.17
CA ILE A 41 12.54 -7.01 18.36
C ILE A 41 12.15 -6.21 17.12
N PRO A 42 10.92 -6.36 16.60
CA PRO A 42 10.48 -5.61 15.42
C PRO A 42 10.61 -4.09 15.58
N VAL A 43 11.22 -3.43 14.60
CA VAL A 43 11.36 -1.97 14.56
C VAL A 43 10.04 -1.35 14.09
N THR A 44 9.16 -1.09 15.05
CA THR A 44 7.87 -0.40 14.86
C THR A 44 7.86 0.93 15.63
N PHE A 45 7.04 1.89 15.21
CA PHE A 45 6.89 3.16 15.93
C PHE A 45 6.55 2.96 17.42
N ALA A 46 5.70 1.99 17.74
CA ALA A 46 5.30 1.69 19.11
C ALA A 46 6.48 1.18 19.93
N ASN A 47 7.26 0.24 19.39
CA ASN A 47 8.43 -0.30 20.08
C ASN A 47 9.49 0.78 20.28
N VAL A 48 9.79 1.58 19.26
CA VAL A 48 10.74 2.68 19.39
C VAL A 48 10.27 3.68 20.45
N ALA A 49 8.99 4.06 20.48
CA ALA A 49 8.46 4.98 21.49
C ALA A 49 8.50 4.40 22.91
N GLN A 50 8.27 3.09 23.08
CA GLN A 50 8.30 2.44 24.38
C GLN A 50 9.74 2.28 24.90
N TRP A 51 10.63 1.72 24.08
CA TRP A 51 12.01 1.41 24.46
C TRP A 51 12.89 2.65 24.57
N SER A 52 12.55 3.73 23.85
CA SER A 52 13.29 4.99 23.97
C SER A 52 13.24 5.61 25.36
N LYS A 53 12.22 5.30 26.17
CA LYS A 53 12.13 5.78 27.56
C LYS A 53 13.23 5.22 28.45
N GLU A 54 13.73 4.02 28.16
CA GLU A 54 14.82 3.38 28.91
C GLU A 54 16.19 3.95 28.54
N ILE A 55 16.32 4.53 27.35
CA ILE A 55 17.57 5.12 26.85
C ILE A 55 17.65 6.61 27.19
N ASP A 56 16.49 7.26 27.22
CA ASP A 56 16.39 8.67 27.50
C ASP A 56 16.75 8.99 28.96
N THR A 57 17.79 9.80 29.15
CA THR A 57 18.23 10.29 30.47
C THR A 57 17.16 11.11 31.19
N GLU A 58 16.19 11.69 30.47
CA GLU A 58 15.04 12.38 31.09
C GLU A 58 13.82 11.47 31.30
N GLY A 59 13.86 10.22 30.85
CA GLY A 59 12.78 9.23 30.99
C GLY A 59 11.52 9.51 30.17
N LYS A 60 11.50 10.56 29.33
CA LYS A 60 10.33 10.92 28.51
C LYS A 60 10.21 10.06 27.25
N GLY A 61 11.35 9.60 26.72
CA GLY A 61 11.46 8.89 25.45
C GLY A 61 11.15 9.80 24.25
N ILE A 62 10.85 9.17 23.12
CA ILE A 62 10.40 9.84 21.90
C ILE A 62 8.99 9.40 21.52
N HIS A 63 8.15 10.36 21.12
CA HIS A 63 6.79 10.05 20.68
C HIS A 63 6.80 9.52 19.24
N GLN A 64 5.82 8.69 18.89
CA GLN A 64 5.70 8.10 17.55
C GLN A 64 5.68 9.16 16.43
N ASN A 65 4.96 10.27 16.68
CA ASN A 65 4.88 11.35 15.70
C ASN A 65 6.24 12.05 15.48
N THR A 66 7.10 12.09 16.49
CA THR A 66 8.45 12.65 16.37
C THR A 66 9.31 11.84 15.40
N ILE A 67 9.15 10.52 15.38
CA ILE A 67 9.82 9.63 14.43
C ILE A 67 9.36 9.94 12.99
N ARG A 68 8.09 10.33 12.81
CA ARG A 68 7.53 10.65 11.48
C ARG A 68 7.86 12.06 11.01
N SER A 69 7.90 13.02 11.92
CA SER A 69 8.08 14.44 11.60
C SER A 69 9.54 14.84 11.43
N ASN A 70 10.47 14.06 11.98
CA ASN A 70 11.89 14.28 11.85
C ASN A 70 12.43 13.46 10.67
N GLU A 71 12.78 14.13 9.57
CA GLU A 71 13.18 13.48 8.32
C GLU A 71 14.36 12.51 8.52
N GLU A 72 15.41 12.93 9.22
CA GLU A 72 16.61 12.13 9.43
C GLU A 72 16.32 10.84 10.23
N LEU A 73 15.54 10.97 11.30
CA LEU A 73 15.13 9.81 12.11
C LEU A 73 14.16 8.92 11.35
N TYR A 74 13.28 9.49 10.53
CA TYR A 74 12.33 8.75 9.71
C TYR A 74 13.04 7.91 8.64
N GLU A 75 14.01 8.49 7.93
CA GLU A 75 14.82 7.77 6.94
C GLU A 75 15.59 6.62 7.58
N TYR A 76 16.19 6.85 8.74
CA TYR A 76 16.87 5.80 9.48
C TYR A 76 15.91 4.67 9.88
N TYR A 77 14.74 5.01 10.42
CA TYR A 77 13.69 4.04 10.73
C TYR A 77 13.25 3.21 9.51
N LYS A 78 13.12 3.85 8.34
CA LYS A 78 12.70 3.22 7.08
C LYS A 78 13.62 2.07 6.67
N GLN A 79 14.93 2.20 6.92
CA GLN A 79 15.94 1.19 6.56
C GLN A 79 15.77 -0.13 7.33
N TYR A 80 15.25 -0.09 8.56
CA TYR A 80 15.19 -1.24 9.46
C TYR A 80 13.76 -1.73 9.75
N SER A 81 12.73 -0.94 9.43
CA SER A 81 11.35 -1.34 9.68
C SER A 81 10.86 -2.37 8.67
N GLU A 82 10.69 -3.61 9.12
CA GLU A 82 10.12 -4.70 8.32
C GLU A 82 8.69 -4.37 7.86
N THR A 83 7.88 -3.77 8.72
CA THR A 83 6.50 -3.35 8.38
C THR A 83 6.48 -2.35 7.23
N PHE A 84 7.48 -1.47 7.17
CA PHE A 84 7.63 -0.51 6.10
C PHE A 84 8.05 -1.20 4.80
N LYS A 85 9.06 -2.09 4.86
CA LYS A 85 9.52 -2.89 3.71
C LYS A 85 8.42 -3.75 3.11
N GLN A 86 7.62 -4.41 3.96
CA GLN A 86 6.46 -5.18 3.53
C GLN A 86 5.45 -4.31 2.79
N LYS A 87 5.14 -3.11 3.30
CA LYS A 87 4.21 -2.19 2.63
C LYS A 87 4.73 -1.65 1.29
N GLU A 88 6.03 -1.38 1.16
CA GLU A 88 6.63 -1.02 -0.14
C GLU A 88 6.55 -2.20 -1.12
N ASN A 89 6.91 -3.41 -0.69
CA ASN A 89 6.82 -4.61 -1.53
C ASN A 89 5.36 -4.91 -1.96
N SER A 90 4.37 -4.72 -1.09
CA SER A 90 2.96 -4.88 -1.43
C SER A 90 2.44 -3.81 -2.40
N LYS A 91 3.05 -2.61 -2.45
CA LYS A 91 2.69 -1.59 -3.45
C LYS A 91 3.21 -1.97 -4.84
N VAL A 92 4.43 -2.51 -4.92
CA VAL A 92 5.03 -3.00 -6.17
C VAL A 92 4.26 -4.22 -6.69
N ASN A 93 3.87 -5.12 -5.80
CA ASN A 93 3.12 -6.33 -6.14
C ASN A 93 1.60 -6.16 -6.03
N LYS A 94 1.08 -4.93 -6.13
CA LYS A 94 -0.37 -4.79 -6.33
C LYS A 94 -0.68 -5.51 -7.64
N PRO A 95 -1.54 -6.55 -7.65
CA PRO A 95 -2.05 -7.04 -8.91
C PRO A 95 -2.68 -5.80 -9.55
N GLN A 96 -2.12 -5.38 -10.69
CA GLN A 96 -2.86 -4.48 -11.56
C GLN A 96 -4.21 -5.16 -11.71
N ASN A 97 -5.28 -4.46 -11.36
CA ASN A 97 -6.62 -4.86 -11.73
C ASN A 97 -6.72 -4.73 -13.26
N ASN A 98 -5.87 -5.45 -13.99
CA ASN A 98 -6.16 -5.90 -15.33
C ASN A 98 -7.34 -6.82 -15.09
N LEU A 99 -8.53 -6.23 -15.15
CA LEU A 99 -9.74 -6.96 -15.46
C LEU A 99 -9.40 -7.67 -16.76
N ASP A 100 -9.00 -8.93 -16.61
CA ASP A 100 -8.57 -9.77 -17.71
C ASP A 100 -9.74 -9.83 -18.69
N LEU A 101 -9.67 -8.98 -19.72
CA LEU A 101 -10.62 -8.96 -20.83
C LEU A 101 -10.39 -10.18 -21.72
N ASP A 102 -9.24 -10.84 -21.57
CA ASP A 102 -8.89 -12.09 -22.22
C ASP A 102 -9.48 -13.28 -21.43
N ILE A 103 -10.81 -13.41 -21.51
CA ILE A 103 -11.52 -14.50 -20.84
C ILE A 103 -11.52 -15.71 -21.76
N ASP A 104 -10.82 -16.76 -21.36
CA ASP A 104 -10.95 -18.07 -22.00
C ASP A 104 -12.31 -18.69 -21.66
N PHE A 105 -13.28 -18.52 -22.57
CA PHE A 105 -14.65 -19.06 -22.43
C PHE A 105 -14.71 -20.60 -22.37
N ARG A 106 -13.62 -21.30 -22.68
CA ARG A 106 -13.55 -22.78 -22.59
C ARG A 106 -13.35 -23.25 -21.15
N LYS A 107 -12.75 -22.42 -20.29
CA LYS A 107 -12.42 -22.75 -18.89
C LYS A 107 -13.49 -22.30 -17.91
N LEU A 108 -14.67 -21.89 -18.40
CA LEU A 108 -15.72 -21.43 -17.50
C LEU A 108 -16.36 -22.61 -16.78
N LYS A 109 -16.22 -22.62 -15.45
CA LYS A 109 -16.97 -23.56 -14.61
C LYS A 109 -18.48 -23.32 -14.75
N PRO A 110 -19.30 -24.38 -14.86
CA PRO A 110 -20.75 -24.26 -14.96
C PRO A 110 -21.41 -23.82 -13.63
N ASP A 111 -20.79 -24.12 -12.48
CA ASP A 111 -21.31 -23.89 -11.12
C ASP A 111 -20.88 -22.54 -10.52
N ARG A 112 -20.77 -21.50 -11.35
CA ARG A 112 -20.29 -20.20 -10.90
C ARG A 112 -21.26 -19.53 -9.94
N ASN A 113 -20.72 -19.00 -8.85
CA ASN A 113 -21.48 -18.15 -7.95
C ASN A 113 -21.87 -16.83 -8.64
N LEU A 114 -23.17 -16.67 -8.92
CA LEU A 114 -23.73 -15.55 -9.64
C LEU A 114 -23.59 -14.22 -8.89
N ASP A 115 -23.64 -14.22 -7.56
CA ASP A 115 -23.50 -13.01 -6.74
C ASP A 115 -22.10 -12.42 -6.86
N ILE A 116 -21.08 -13.28 -6.85
CA ILE A 116 -19.68 -12.88 -7.02
C ILE A 116 -19.47 -12.34 -8.44
N LEU A 117 -20.07 -13.00 -9.44
CA LEU A 117 -19.96 -12.60 -10.84
C LEU A 117 -20.64 -11.25 -11.09
N HIS A 118 -21.83 -11.05 -10.54
CA HIS A 118 -22.57 -9.79 -10.61
C HIS A 118 -21.78 -8.65 -9.98
N ARG A 119 -21.22 -8.84 -8.78
CA ARG A 119 -20.34 -7.85 -8.14
C ARG A 119 -19.09 -7.56 -8.96
N LYS A 120 -18.56 -8.54 -9.70
CA LYS A 120 -17.40 -8.35 -10.58
C LYS A 120 -17.79 -7.51 -11.80
N TYR A 121 -18.94 -7.77 -12.42
CA TYR A 121 -19.43 -6.99 -13.56
C TYR A 121 -19.82 -5.57 -13.21
N MET A 122 -20.37 -5.34 -12.01
CA MET A 122 -20.66 -3.98 -11.54
C MET A 122 -19.41 -3.12 -11.30
N LYS A 123 -18.22 -3.71 -11.28
CA LYS A 123 -16.94 -2.98 -11.21
C LYS A 123 -16.35 -2.63 -12.58
N LEU A 124 -16.94 -3.14 -13.66
CA LEU A 124 -16.53 -2.83 -15.03
C LEU A 124 -17.18 -1.54 -15.51
N SER A 125 -16.48 -0.83 -16.39
CA SER A 125 -17.03 0.24 -17.20
C SER A 125 -18.02 -0.29 -18.26
N LYS A 126 -18.88 0.59 -18.77
CA LYS A 126 -19.83 0.25 -19.83
C LYS A 126 -19.13 -0.33 -21.07
N GLN A 127 -17.98 0.22 -21.45
CA GLN A 127 -17.22 -0.24 -22.62
C GLN A 127 -16.69 -1.67 -22.41
N GLU A 128 -16.16 -1.97 -21.23
CA GLU A 128 -15.66 -3.32 -20.90
C GLU A 128 -16.78 -4.37 -20.88
N ILE A 129 -17.97 -3.99 -20.39
CA ILE A 129 -19.14 -4.87 -20.41
C ILE A 129 -19.57 -5.16 -21.85
N VAL A 130 -19.66 -4.12 -22.70
CA VAL A 130 -20.03 -4.28 -24.12
C VAL A 130 -19.03 -5.17 -24.85
N GLN A 131 -17.73 -4.94 -24.67
CA GLN A 131 -16.70 -5.77 -25.30
C GLN A 131 -16.77 -7.22 -24.84
N ARG A 132 -17.03 -7.46 -23.55
CA ARG A 132 -17.19 -8.80 -22.99
C ARG A 132 -18.42 -9.52 -23.53
N LEU A 133 -19.52 -8.81 -23.79
CA LEU A 133 -20.71 -9.36 -24.43
C LEU A 133 -20.44 -9.77 -25.87
N ILE A 134 -19.80 -8.91 -26.66
CA ILE A 134 -19.43 -9.20 -28.04
C ILE A 134 -18.58 -10.48 -28.14
N LEU A 135 -17.58 -10.62 -27.26
CA LEU A 135 -16.73 -11.82 -27.22
C LEU A 135 -17.52 -13.09 -26.85
N ALA A 136 -18.50 -12.97 -25.94
CA ALA A 136 -19.35 -14.09 -25.56
C ALA A 136 -20.26 -14.53 -26.72
N GLU A 137 -20.86 -13.59 -27.44
CA GLU A 137 -21.71 -13.86 -28.61
C GLU A 137 -20.91 -14.54 -29.73
N GLN A 138 -19.71 -14.04 -30.04
CA GLN A 138 -18.81 -14.66 -31.02
C GLN A 138 -18.45 -16.09 -30.64
N TYR A 139 -18.08 -16.31 -29.37
CA TYR A 139 -17.75 -17.64 -28.88
C TYR A 139 -18.92 -18.62 -28.99
N ILE A 140 -20.14 -18.19 -28.63
CA ILE A 140 -21.35 -19.02 -28.74
C ILE A 140 -21.57 -19.41 -30.21
N SER A 141 -21.56 -18.42 -31.12
CA SER A 141 -21.75 -18.66 -32.55
C SER A 141 -20.72 -19.61 -33.14
N GLU A 142 -19.44 -19.44 -32.81
CA GLU A 142 -18.38 -20.36 -33.25
C GLU A 142 -18.57 -21.78 -32.71
N ASN A 143 -18.97 -21.90 -31.44
CA ASN A 143 -19.14 -23.20 -30.80
C ASN A 143 -20.36 -23.95 -31.35
N GLU A 144 -21.47 -23.25 -31.60
CA GLU A 144 -22.66 -23.81 -32.24
C GLU A 144 -22.33 -24.31 -33.66
N ASN A 145 -21.65 -23.49 -34.47
CA ASN A 145 -21.24 -23.90 -35.82
C ASN A 145 -20.32 -25.14 -35.80
N LYS A 146 -19.37 -25.20 -34.86
CA LYS A 146 -18.51 -26.38 -34.68
C LYS A 146 -19.31 -27.63 -34.29
N TRP A 147 -20.25 -27.48 -33.37
CA TRP A 147 -21.10 -28.59 -32.93
C TRP A 147 -21.98 -29.11 -34.06
N VAL A 148 -22.62 -28.21 -34.82
CA VAL A 148 -23.44 -28.57 -35.99
C VAL A 148 -22.60 -29.29 -37.04
N THR A 149 -21.42 -28.76 -37.37
CA THR A 149 -20.52 -29.37 -38.35
C THR A 149 -20.08 -30.77 -37.92
N ALA A 150 -19.64 -30.92 -36.66
CA ALA A 150 -19.23 -32.22 -36.11
C ALA A 150 -20.40 -33.22 -36.07
N HIS A 151 -21.62 -32.76 -35.79
CA HIS A 151 -22.80 -33.60 -35.81
C HIS A 151 -23.04 -34.16 -37.22
N PHE A 152 -23.02 -33.33 -38.26
CA PHE A 152 -23.19 -33.80 -39.65
C PHE A 152 -22.03 -34.67 -40.15
N GLU A 153 -20.80 -34.42 -39.72
CA GLU A 153 -19.64 -35.27 -40.03
C GLU A 153 -19.77 -36.68 -39.41
N SER A 154 -20.46 -36.82 -38.28
CA SER A 154 -20.66 -38.13 -37.63
C SER A 154 -21.66 -39.06 -38.33
N PHE A 155 -22.41 -38.54 -39.32
CA PHE A 155 -23.34 -39.33 -40.15
C PHE A 155 -22.78 -39.69 -41.53
N LYS A 156 -21.51 -39.35 -41.80
CA LYS A 156 -20.77 -39.85 -42.98
C LYS A 156 -20.11 -41.19 -42.66
#